data_AF-A0A1N6KIL0-F1
#
_entry.id   AF-A0A1N6KIL0-F1
#
_cell.length_a   1.000
_cell.length_b   1.000
_cell.length_c   1.000
_cell.angle_alpha   90.00
_cell.angle_beta   90.00
_cell.angle_gamma   90.00
#
_symmetry.space_group_name_H-M   'P 1'
#
loop_
_entity.id
_entity.type
_entity.pdbx_description
1 polymer ?
#
loop_
_entity_poly.entity_id
_entity_poly.type
_entity_poly.pdbx_seq_one_letter_code
_entity_poly.pdbx_strand_id
1 'polypeptide(L)'
;MVTPQDQFDRFEPEEQALHALFQRTAPEVTPTDIEALFAKSKTSRTRPQRVFSRRLVMTIRITVGTIIAAGVAALISLLVPSQTTAALNLADVQREVKATRTVTFTSNFVVNGESKHVTKHLILPPDRLRFETENGYTVIDFKTRKGMSVNTKDKTVEFSDTGQNPSQKNLYSLFRDLTKTLAEPLPAREIDGKHALGFVAALHGHEVSIWVDPETRLPIRVEQTHKEGGFTMETVTKDIVFDRPLDDSLFRLTAPAGYRAPLSNTPFKITFLAGSKLLPAPDDPSLAAPQVTPLSGIGTAQFGMTKEQILKLLGKPDREFIHGRSTYLSYSSRGFELAFLPPDHPRHGLSHVACLNEQAGPIQPIRKFNGKTDKGIGLGASQADVIKAYGPPDEAGAPRKNEVLGEEPHPTETPMDHVTIDYKGLGLSFDFFKDKVHRISIDAPGQAPAAK
;
A
#
# COMPACT_ATOMS: atom_id res chain seq x y z
N MET A 1 -4.78 18.57 -62.76
CA MET A 1 -4.73 17.27 -62.07
C MET A 1 -3.32 17.09 -61.58
N VAL A 2 -3.12 17.15 -60.25
CA VAL A 2 -1.85 16.95 -59.56
C VAL A 2 -2.11 15.85 -58.54
N THR A 3 -1.30 14.81 -58.52
CA THR A 3 -1.52 13.60 -57.71
C THR A 3 -1.12 13.82 -56.23
N PRO A 4 -1.77 13.15 -55.25
CA PRO A 4 -1.60 13.41 -53.82
C PRO A 4 -0.32 12.86 -53.17
N GLN A 5 0.73 12.58 -53.95
CA GLN A 5 1.92 11.85 -53.45
C GLN A 5 3.14 12.74 -53.15
N ASP A 6 3.13 14.03 -53.52
CA ASP A 6 4.30 14.93 -53.43
C ASP A 6 4.33 15.87 -52.21
N GLN A 7 3.55 15.59 -51.15
CA GLN A 7 3.41 16.52 -50.01
C GLN A 7 4.00 16.05 -48.68
N PHE A 8 4.74 14.94 -48.63
CA PHE A 8 5.23 14.36 -47.36
C PHE A 8 6.75 14.30 -47.14
N ASP A 9 7.58 14.91 -48.00
CA ASP A 9 9.06 14.87 -47.86
C ASP A 9 9.71 16.15 -47.29
N ARG A 10 9.04 16.90 -46.40
CA ARG A 10 9.63 18.13 -45.83
C ARG A 10 9.36 18.34 -44.34
N PHE A 11 9.75 17.42 -43.47
CA PHE A 11 9.97 17.73 -42.04
C PHE A 11 10.98 16.77 -41.41
N GLU A 12 12.27 17.00 -41.63
CA GLU A 12 13.36 16.43 -40.82
C GLU A 12 14.56 17.41 -40.86
N PRO A 13 14.66 18.36 -39.92
CA PRO A 13 15.99 18.88 -39.57
C PRO A 13 16.27 19.04 -38.06
N GLU A 14 15.41 18.58 -37.15
CA GLU A 14 15.57 18.86 -35.71
C GLU A 14 16.43 17.83 -34.95
N GLU A 15 16.50 16.57 -35.39
CA GLU A 15 17.21 15.53 -34.64
C GLU A 15 18.74 15.68 -34.69
N GLN A 16 19.28 16.08 -35.85
CA GLN A 16 20.72 16.34 -36.01
C GLN A 16 21.18 17.59 -35.24
N ALA A 17 20.29 18.59 -35.09
CA ALA A 17 20.59 19.79 -34.32
C ALA A 17 20.62 19.51 -32.81
N LEU A 18 19.78 18.60 -32.31
CA LEU A 18 19.76 18.17 -30.91
C LEU A 18 21.01 17.34 -30.55
N HIS A 19 21.44 16.42 -31.42
CA HIS A 19 22.66 15.65 -31.20
C HIS A 19 23.92 16.52 -31.15
N ALA A 20 24.00 17.56 -31.98
CA ALA A 20 25.09 18.52 -31.97
C ALA A 20 25.12 19.40 -30.71
N LEU A 21 23.96 19.62 -30.07
CA LEU A 21 23.87 20.39 -28.83
C LEU A 21 24.43 19.61 -27.62
N PHE A 22 24.17 18.30 -27.55
CA PHE A 22 24.63 17.46 -26.43
C PHE A 22 26.14 17.20 -26.44
N GLN A 23 26.79 17.18 -27.61
CA GLN A 23 28.25 17.03 -27.67
C GLN A 23 29.01 18.30 -27.23
N ARG A 24 28.38 19.48 -27.24
CA ARG A 24 29.02 20.75 -26.86
C ARG A 24 29.00 21.05 -25.37
N THR A 25 28.19 20.35 -24.58
CA THR A 25 28.03 20.60 -23.14
C THR A 25 28.64 19.53 -22.25
N ALA A 26 29.35 18.56 -22.82
CA ALA A 26 30.07 17.56 -22.03
C ALA A 26 31.34 18.20 -21.42
N PRO A 27 31.53 18.19 -20.09
CA PRO A 27 32.75 18.72 -19.49
C PRO A 27 33.97 17.86 -19.84
N GLU A 28 35.06 18.50 -20.25
CA GLU A 28 36.32 17.87 -20.72
C GLU A 28 37.18 17.22 -19.62
N VAL A 29 36.74 17.26 -18.36
CA VAL A 29 37.50 16.68 -17.25
C VAL A 29 36.63 15.66 -16.53
N THR A 30 37.00 14.39 -16.64
CA THR A 30 36.60 13.36 -15.68
C THR A 30 37.60 13.32 -14.53
N PRO A 31 37.22 13.74 -13.31
CA PRO A 31 37.87 13.26 -12.11
C PRO A 31 36.86 12.47 -11.29
N THR A 32 37.14 11.18 -11.05
CA THR A 32 37.59 10.70 -9.74
C THR A 32 37.75 9.19 -9.85
N ASP A 33 38.94 8.72 -9.47
CA ASP A 33 39.28 7.32 -9.26
C ASP A 33 38.39 6.74 -8.14
N ILE A 34 37.40 5.94 -8.55
CA ILE A 34 36.43 5.30 -7.66
C ILE A 34 37.12 4.23 -6.79
N GLU A 35 38.26 3.67 -7.20
CA GLU A 35 38.98 2.65 -6.41
C GLU A 35 39.66 3.25 -5.18
N ALA A 36 40.12 4.49 -5.26
CA ALA A 36 40.70 5.22 -4.12
C ALA A 36 39.68 5.46 -2.98
N LEU A 37 38.37 5.53 -3.29
CA LEU A 37 37.30 5.69 -2.30
C LEU A 37 37.01 4.40 -1.52
N PHE A 38 37.22 3.22 -2.12
CA PHE A 38 36.98 1.94 -1.45
C PHE A 38 38.17 1.44 -0.63
N ALA A 39 39.39 1.90 -0.91
CA ALA A 39 40.59 1.54 -0.16
C ALA A 39 40.61 2.09 1.29
N LYS A 40 39.81 3.12 1.59
CA LYS A 40 39.81 3.80 2.90
C LYS A 40 38.87 3.23 3.96
N SER A 41 38.07 2.21 3.64
CA SER A 41 37.06 1.64 4.57
C SER A 41 37.46 0.34 5.28
N LYS A 42 38.64 -0.23 4.99
CA LYS A 42 39.06 -1.57 5.48
C LYS A 42 40.04 -1.58 6.66
N THR A 43 40.26 -0.47 7.34
CA THR A 43 41.19 -0.41 8.50
C THR A 43 40.55 0.22 9.73
N SER A 44 39.75 -0.57 10.45
CA SER A 44 39.68 -0.56 11.92
C SER A 44 38.57 -1.47 12.44
N ARG A 45 38.94 -2.67 12.90
CA ARG A 45 38.41 -3.32 14.12
C ARG A 45 38.99 -4.72 14.28
N THR A 46 40.13 -4.79 14.95
CA THR A 46 40.62 -6.00 15.62
C THR A 46 41.03 -5.62 17.02
N ARG A 47 40.29 -6.08 18.03
CA ARG A 47 40.80 -6.45 19.36
C ARG A 47 39.72 -7.19 20.18
N PRO A 48 40.12 -8.01 21.18
CA PRO A 48 39.83 -9.44 21.14
C PRO A 48 38.92 -9.89 22.28
N GLN A 49 38.32 -11.06 22.09
CA GLN A 49 37.67 -11.84 23.15
C GLN A 49 38.66 -12.19 24.27
N ARG A 50 38.22 -12.02 25.52
CA ARG A 50 38.79 -12.74 26.67
C ARG A 50 37.69 -13.52 27.39
N VAL A 51 38.04 -14.76 27.66
CA VAL A 51 37.25 -15.89 28.14
C VAL A 51 37.55 -16.06 29.64
N PHE A 52 36.48 -16.20 30.43
CA PHE A 52 36.33 -16.89 31.74
C PHE A 52 37.23 -16.52 32.93
N SER A 53 36.62 -16.23 34.09
CA SER A 53 36.34 -17.25 35.12
C SER A 53 35.94 -16.66 36.48
N ARG A 54 34.97 -17.34 37.11
CA ARG A 54 34.69 -17.55 38.55
C ARG A 54 35.23 -16.53 39.58
N ARG A 55 34.31 -16.00 40.40
CA ARG A 55 34.22 -16.34 41.84
C ARG A 55 32.96 -15.77 42.50
N LEU A 56 32.35 -16.63 43.29
CA LEU A 56 31.36 -16.36 44.33
C LEU A 56 32.03 -15.55 45.45
N VAL A 57 31.27 -14.68 46.15
CA VAL A 57 31.25 -14.49 47.62
C VAL A 57 30.40 -13.25 47.96
N MET A 58 29.39 -13.46 48.80
CA MET A 58 28.62 -12.42 49.52
C MET A 58 29.55 -11.59 50.42
N THR A 59 29.18 -10.35 50.76
CA THR A 59 28.82 -9.93 52.15
C THR A 59 28.45 -8.45 52.16
N ILE A 60 27.35 -8.16 52.84
CA ILE A 60 26.81 -6.84 53.20
C ILE A 60 27.75 -6.08 54.15
N ARG A 61 27.91 -4.76 53.98
CA ARG A 61 27.90 -3.80 55.10
C ARG A 61 27.67 -2.37 54.61
N ILE A 62 26.89 -1.67 55.43
CA ILE A 62 26.21 -0.39 55.25
C ILE A 62 27.20 0.78 55.38
N THR A 63 26.99 1.85 54.63
CA THR A 63 27.26 3.21 55.13
C THR A 63 26.15 4.15 54.67
N VAL A 64 25.38 4.61 55.65
CA VAL A 64 24.37 5.66 55.58
C VAL A 64 25.08 6.98 55.28
N GLY A 65 24.56 7.75 54.33
CA GLY A 65 24.99 9.12 54.10
C GLY A 65 24.14 9.83 53.06
N THR A 66 23.30 10.75 53.53
CA THR A 66 22.60 11.83 52.79
C THR A 66 21.31 11.52 52.02
N ILE A 67 20.21 11.48 52.77
CA ILE A 67 18.88 11.95 52.36
C ILE A 67 18.86 13.46 52.64
N ILE A 68 18.88 14.34 51.62
CA ILE A 68 18.09 15.59 51.54
C ILE A 68 18.01 16.00 50.05
N ALA A 69 17.18 15.33 49.26
CA ALA A 69 16.75 15.82 47.93
C ALA A 69 15.49 15.10 47.40
N ALA A 70 15.18 13.89 47.90
CA ALA A 70 14.01 13.12 47.44
C ALA A 70 12.68 13.47 48.17
N GLY A 71 12.74 14.15 49.33
CA GLY A 71 11.56 14.43 50.15
C GLY A 71 10.67 15.58 49.65
N VAL A 72 11.21 16.52 48.88
CA VAL A 72 10.44 17.66 48.36
C VAL A 72 9.77 17.32 47.02
N ALA A 73 10.38 16.45 46.20
CA ALA A 73 9.73 15.95 44.97
C ALA A 73 8.54 15.02 45.27
N ALA A 74 8.61 14.23 46.34
CA ALA A 74 7.52 13.36 46.78
C ALA A 74 6.35 14.14 47.42
N LEU A 75 6.61 15.28 48.08
CA LEU A 75 5.54 16.10 48.66
C LEU A 75 4.86 17.02 47.62
N ILE A 76 5.59 17.47 46.59
CA ILE A 76 4.99 18.24 45.49
C ILE A 76 4.09 17.36 44.61
N SER A 77 4.43 16.07 44.44
CA SER A 77 3.55 15.10 43.74
C SER A 77 2.32 14.66 44.53
N LEU A 78 2.29 14.90 45.86
CA LEU A 78 1.12 14.68 46.73
C LEU A 78 0.21 15.92 46.87
N LEU A 79 0.66 17.11 46.44
CA LEU A 79 -0.07 18.37 46.55
C LEU A 79 -0.55 18.94 45.22
N VAL A 80 -0.11 18.39 44.08
CA VAL A 80 -0.89 18.52 42.85
C VAL A 80 -2.06 17.56 43.03
N PRO A 81 -3.33 18.04 43.07
CA PRO A 81 -4.45 17.13 42.91
C PRO A 81 -4.16 16.42 41.60
N SER A 82 -3.83 15.13 41.68
CA SER A 82 -4.00 14.23 40.56
C SER A 82 -5.49 14.36 40.32
N GLN A 83 -5.87 15.31 39.44
CA GLN A 83 -7.18 15.35 38.87
C GLN A 83 -7.32 13.94 38.36
N THR A 84 -8.13 13.19 39.09
CA THR A 84 -8.54 11.86 38.76
C THR A 84 -9.26 12.11 37.46
N THR A 85 -8.52 12.07 36.35
CA THR A 85 -9.05 12.02 35.01
C THR A 85 -9.93 10.80 35.09
N ALA A 86 -11.23 11.02 35.31
CA ALA A 86 -12.22 9.96 35.37
C ALA A 86 -11.91 9.11 34.15
N ALA A 87 -11.45 7.88 34.39
CA ALA A 87 -10.73 7.11 33.39
C ALA A 87 -11.54 7.15 32.10
N LEU A 88 -11.09 7.93 31.12
CA LEU A 88 -11.84 8.16 29.90
C LEU A 88 -11.92 6.79 29.25
N ASN A 89 -13.08 6.16 29.38
CA ASN A 89 -13.26 4.86 28.80
C ASN A 89 -13.63 5.07 27.33
N LEU A 90 -13.18 4.14 26.53
CA LEU A 90 -13.40 4.15 25.10
C LEU A 90 -14.89 4.12 24.71
N ALA A 91 -15.75 3.57 25.57
CA ALA A 91 -17.19 3.56 25.33
C ALA A 91 -17.77 4.98 25.32
N ASP A 92 -17.23 5.89 26.14
CA ASP A 92 -17.61 7.30 26.11
C ASP A 92 -17.20 7.95 24.79
N VAL A 93 -15.98 7.70 24.30
CA VAL A 93 -15.50 8.19 22.99
C VAL A 93 -16.43 7.73 21.87
N GLN A 94 -16.79 6.45 21.88
CA GLN A 94 -17.68 5.90 20.87
C GLN A 94 -19.08 6.50 20.95
N ARG A 95 -19.60 6.72 22.16
CA ARG A 95 -20.90 7.34 22.35
C ARG A 95 -20.90 8.75 21.74
N GLU A 96 -19.89 9.56 22.05
CA GLU A 96 -19.80 10.92 21.51
C GLU A 96 -19.67 10.91 19.99
N VAL A 97 -18.77 10.08 19.42
CA VAL A 97 -18.64 9.97 17.96
C VAL A 97 -19.93 9.47 17.30
N LYS A 98 -20.67 8.53 17.91
CA LYS A 98 -21.96 8.07 17.37
C LYS A 98 -23.02 9.17 17.37
N ALA A 99 -22.96 10.11 18.31
CA ALA A 99 -23.89 11.24 18.39
C ALA A 99 -23.64 12.30 17.29
N THR A 100 -22.42 12.33 16.74
CA THR A 100 -22.06 13.28 15.68
C THR A 100 -22.73 12.96 14.33
N ARG A 101 -23.00 14.01 13.56
CA ARG A 101 -23.75 14.00 12.29
C ARG A 101 -22.89 14.28 11.08
N THR A 102 -21.84 15.08 11.21
CA THR A 102 -20.89 15.40 10.13
C THR A 102 -19.47 15.31 10.66
N VAL A 103 -18.49 15.19 9.76
CA VAL A 103 -17.08 15.34 10.11
C VAL A 103 -16.31 15.93 8.93
N THR A 104 -15.37 16.80 9.23
CA THR A 104 -14.33 17.23 8.29
C THR A 104 -12.97 16.97 8.89
N PHE A 105 -11.99 16.59 8.07
CA PHE A 105 -10.61 16.40 8.50
C PHE A 105 -9.64 16.53 7.33
N THR A 106 -8.36 16.65 7.65
CA THR A 106 -7.26 16.61 6.68
C THR A 106 -6.45 15.34 6.89
N SER A 107 -6.23 14.56 5.84
CA SER A 107 -5.33 13.41 5.86
C SER A 107 -4.07 13.75 5.07
N ASN A 108 -2.91 13.56 5.71
CA ASN A 108 -1.61 13.68 5.07
C ASN A 108 -1.00 12.29 4.89
N PHE A 109 -0.67 11.96 3.65
CA PHE A 109 -0.01 10.72 3.28
C PHE A 109 1.48 10.98 3.08
N VAL A 110 2.30 10.36 3.94
CA VAL A 110 3.75 10.53 4.02
C VAL A 110 4.41 9.22 3.61
N VAL A 111 5.42 9.28 2.73
CA VAL A 111 6.22 8.12 2.32
C VAL A 111 7.68 8.42 2.63
N ASN A 112 8.30 7.60 3.47
CA ASN A 112 9.69 7.77 3.92
C ASN A 112 9.97 9.17 4.48
N GLY A 113 9.02 9.71 5.28
CA GLY A 113 9.11 11.05 5.86
C GLY A 113 8.75 12.20 4.92
N GLU A 114 8.57 11.96 3.62
CA GLU A 114 8.16 12.99 2.66
C GLU A 114 6.65 13.02 2.47
N SER A 115 6.04 14.19 2.71
CA SER A 115 4.63 14.45 2.44
C SER A 115 4.34 14.32 0.94
N LYS A 116 3.57 13.30 0.55
CA LYS A 116 3.23 13.04 -0.87
C LYS A 116 1.89 13.62 -1.27
N HIS A 117 0.91 13.56 -0.38
CA HIS A 117 -0.44 13.98 -0.71
C HIS A 117 -1.21 14.47 0.51
N VAL A 118 -1.87 15.61 0.37
CA VAL A 118 -2.79 16.15 1.38
C VAL A 118 -4.19 16.11 0.80
N THR A 119 -5.10 15.45 1.50
CA THR A 119 -6.52 15.37 1.13
C THR A 119 -7.37 15.95 2.25
N LYS A 120 -8.34 16.79 1.89
CA LYS A 120 -9.36 17.26 2.82
C LYS A 120 -10.63 16.46 2.61
N HIS A 121 -11.20 15.96 3.70
CA HIS A 121 -12.37 15.11 3.71
C HIS A 121 -13.55 15.87 4.30
N LEU A 122 -14.70 15.78 3.63
CA LEU A 122 -15.99 16.27 4.12
C LEU A 122 -16.97 15.10 4.03
N ILE A 123 -17.54 14.73 5.17
CA ILE A 123 -18.46 13.58 5.24
C ILE A 123 -19.81 14.06 5.75
N LEU A 124 -20.84 13.75 4.97
CA LEU A 124 -22.23 13.94 5.30
C LEU A 124 -22.92 12.56 5.33
N PRO A 125 -22.85 11.85 6.47
CA PRO A 125 -23.52 10.58 6.69
C PRO A 125 -25.01 10.57 6.30
N PRO A 126 -25.54 9.40 5.88
CA PRO A 126 -24.85 8.10 5.82
C PRO A 126 -24.08 7.86 4.52
N ASP A 127 -24.25 8.71 3.51
CA ASP A 127 -24.03 8.32 2.12
C ASP A 127 -23.23 9.31 1.27
N ARG A 128 -22.93 10.52 1.76
CA ARG A 128 -22.24 11.53 0.96
C ARG A 128 -20.85 11.83 1.47
N LEU A 129 -19.90 11.81 0.55
CA LEU A 129 -18.48 11.99 0.83
C LEU A 129 -17.87 12.88 -0.23
N ARG A 130 -17.03 13.82 0.20
CA ARG A 130 -16.26 14.66 -0.68
C ARG A 130 -14.81 14.68 -0.23
N PHE A 131 -13.91 14.51 -1.18
CA PHE A 131 -12.47 14.65 -0.99
C PHE A 131 -11.96 15.79 -1.85
N GLU A 132 -11.15 16.66 -1.28
CA GLU A 132 -10.51 17.76 -1.99
C GLU A 132 -9.00 17.53 -1.97
N THR A 133 -8.39 17.72 -3.13
CA THR A 133 -6.94 17.66 -3.35
C THR A 133 -6.49 18.94 -4.02
N GLU A 134 -5.19 19.15 -4.18
CA GLU A 134 -4.64 20.32 -4.87
C GLU A 134 -5.19 20.48 -6.31
N ASN A 135 -5.42 19.35 -7.00
CA ASN A 135 -5.81 19.35 -8.41
C ASN A 135 -7.33 19.25 -8.64
N GLY A 136 -8.14 19.29 -7.58
CA GLY A 136 -9.59 19.27 -7.68
C GLY A 136 -10.26 18.44 -6.60
N TYR A 137 -11.39 17.82 -6.90
CA TYR A 137 -12.18 17.14 -5.88
C TYR A 137 -12.95 15.95 -6.43
N THR A 138 -13.32 15.03 -5.55
CA THR A 138 -14.21 13.92 -5.86
C THR A 138 -15.39 13.93 -4.91
N VAL A 139 -16.60 13.80 -5.44
CA VAL A 139 -17.84 13.62 -4.70
C VAL A 139 -18.33 12.19 -4.93
N ILE A 140 -18.76 11.53 -3.86
CA ILE A 140 -19.33 10.18 -3.89
C ILE A 140 -20.69 10.23 -3.18
N ASP A 141 -21.69 9.65 -3.83
CA ASP A 141 -22.98 9.33 -3.25
C ASP A 141 -23.13 7.80 -3.21
N PHE A 142 -23.04 7.22 -2.01
CA PHE A 142 -23.14 5.79 -1.77
C PHE A 142 -24.56 5.26 -1.93
N LYS A 143 -25.59 6.10 -1.77
CA LYS A 143 -26.99 5.71 -1.96
C LYS A 143 -27.29 5.49 -3.43
N THR A 144 -26.82 6.39 -4.29
CA THR A 144 -26.98 6.26 -5.76
C THR A 144 -25.86 5.44 -6.41
N ARG A 145 -24.78 5.12 -5.68
CA ARG A 145 -23.55 4.46 -6.16
C ARG A 145 -22.86 5.22 -7.29
N LYS A 146 -22.97 6.55 -7.26
CA LYS A 146 -22.38 7.44 -8.26
C LYS A 146 -21.25 8.25 -7.66
N GLY A 147 -20.24 8.52 -8.48
CA GLY A 147 -19.11 9.39 -8.16
C GLY A 147 -18.90 10.41 -9.26
N MET A 148 -18.37 11.57 -8.88
CA MET A 148 -17.94 12.61 -9.79
C MET A 148 -16.56 13.11 -9.37
N SER A 149 -15.57 12.97 -10.25
CA SER A 149 -14.22 13.51 -10.07
C SER A 149 -14.03 14.71 -10.96
N VAL A 150 -13.59 15.81 -10.38
CA VAL A 150 -13.39 17.10 -11.04
C VAL A 150 -11.91 17.43 -10.95
N ASN A 151 -11.28 17.63 -12.09
CA ASN A 151 -9.91 18.15 -12.19
C ASN A 151 -9.99 19.64 -12.53
N THR A 152 -9.59 20.49 -11.59
CA THR A 152 -9.68 21.96 -11.71
C THR A 152 -8.63 22.54 -12.64
N LYS A 153 -7.47 21.89 -12.76
CA LYS A 153 -6.37 22.31 -13.64
C LYS A 153 -6.73 22.15 -15.12
N ASP A 154 -7.26 20.98 -15.48
CA ASP A 154 -7.60 20.65 -16.87
C ASP A 154 -9.05 21.02 -17.23
N LYS A 155 -9.84 21.46 -16.25
CA LYS A 155 -11.28 21.72 -16.36
C LYS A 155 -12.03 20.52 -16.93
N THR A 156 -11.71 19.34 -16.43
CA THR A 156 -12.37 18.09 -16.81
C THR A 156 -13.20 17.52 -15.68
N VAL A 157 -14.27 16.82 -16.06
CA VAL A 157 -15.16 16.11 -15.13
C VAL A 157 -15.37 14.69 -15.61
N GLU A 158 -15.24 13.75 -14.68
CA GLU A 158 -15.52 12.35 -14.91
C GLU A 158 -16.59 11.85 -13.95
N PHE A 159 -17.57 11.13 -14.50
CA PHE A 159 -18.57 10.42 -13.71
C PHE A 159 -18.20 8.94 -13.66
N SER A 160 -18.33 8.35 -12.49
CA SER A 160 -18.08 6.93 -12.28
C SER A 160 -19.24 6.27 -11.54
N ASP A 161 -19.46 4.99 -11.83
CA ASP A 161 -20.16 4.11 -10.91
C ASP A 161 -19.15 3.68 -9.86
N THR A 162 -19.39 4.02 -8.60
CA THR A 162 -18.50 3.56 -7.53
C THR A 162 -18.65 2.07 -7.32
N GLY A 163 -19.87 1.54 -7.56
CA GLY A 163 -20.33 0.16 -7.40
C GLY A 163 -19.92 -0.54 -6.09
N GLN A 164 -19.40 0.23 -5.12
CA GLN A 164 -19.02 -0.18 -3.77
C GLN A 164 -20.24 -0.47 -2.92
N ASN A 165 -20.09 -1.39 -1.97
CA ASN A 165 -20.99 -1.49 -0.83
C ASN A 165 -20.74 -0.27 0.10
N PRO A 166 -21.77 0.55 0.42
CA PRO A 166 -21.65 1.69 1.33
C PRO A 166 -20.95 1.37 2.66
N SER A 167 -21.03 0.12 3.12
CA SER A 167 -20.42 -0.33 4.38
C SER A 167 -18.90 -0.49 4.33
N GLN A 168 -18.28 -0.63 3.15
CA GLN A 168 -16.84 -0.93 3.02
C GLN A 168 -15.93 0.31 3.05
N LYS A 169 -16.49 1.52 2.90
CA LYS A 169 -15.72 2.77 2.90
C LYS A 169 -16.43 3.93 3.57
N ASN A 170 -17.28 3.63 4.55
CA ASN A 170 -17.76 4.69 5.41
C ASN A 170 -16.57 5.18 6.27
N LEU A 171 -15.82 6.18 5.80
CA LEU A 171 -14.75 6.78 6.62
C LEU A 171 -15.29 7.38 7.93
N TYR A 172 -16.61 7.55 8.04
CA TYR A 172 -17.26 7.83 9.31
C TYR A 172 -17.35 6.61 10.23
N SER A 173 -17.51 5.41 9.65
CA SER A 173 -17.44 4.16 10.39
C SER A 173 -16.03 3.91 10.93
N LEU A 174 -14.98 4.46 10.30
CA LEU A 174 -13.64 4.53 10.89
C LEU A 174 -13.71 5.04 12.33
N PHE A 175 -14.43 6.14 12.58
CA PHE A 175 -14.56 6.72 13.91
C PHE A 175 -15.63 6.02 14.76
N ARG A 176 -16.72 5.51 14.17
CA ARG A 176 -17.83 4.87 14.92
C ARG A 176 -17.52 3.42 15.36
N ASP A 177 -16.72 2.69 14.59
CA ASP A 177 -16.39 1.29 14.81
C ASP A 177 -15.07 1.07 15.57
N LEU A 178 -14.39 2.14 16.01
CA LEU A 178 -13.12 2.10 16.75
C LEU A 178 -13.12 1.04 17.86
N THR A 179 -14.24 0.83 18.55
CA THR A 179 -14.30 -0.02 19.75
C THR A 179 -14.34 -1.53 19.50
N LYS A 180 -14.52 -1.99 18.25
CA LYS A 180 -14.62 -3.43 17.99
C LYS A 180 -13.27 -4.15 18.11
N THR A 181 -12.18 -3.40 18.16
CA THR A 181 -10.82 -3.90 17.93
C THR A 181 -9.77 -3.21 18.80
N LEU A 182 -10.20 -2.58 19.89
CA LEU A 182 -9.34 -1.65 20.62
C LEU A 182 -8.52 -2.36 21.71
N ALA A 183 -7.22 -2.09 21.68
CA ALA A 183 -6.21 -2.70 22.52
C ALA A 183 -5.26 -1.59 23.01
N GLU A 184 -4.97 -1.59 24.30
CA GLU A 184 -3.88 -0.85 24.95
C GLU A 184 -3.95 0.70 24.94
N PRO A 185 -4.03 1.34 26.14
CA PRO A 185 -3.90 2.79 26.25
C PRO A 185 -2.47 3.22 25.96
N LEU A 186 -2.31 4.37 25.30
CA LEU A 186 -1.01 5.01 25.08
C LEU A 186 -0.76 6.09 26.13
N PRO A 187 0.52 6.41 26.44
CA PRO A 187 0.85 7.56 27.25
C PRO A 187 0.24 8.84 26.67
N ALA A 188 -0.36 9.66 27.53
CA ALA A 188 -0.91 10.94 27.12
C ALA A 188 0.18 11.83 26.50
N ARG A 189 -0.19 12.63 25.49
CA ARG A 189 0.74 13.56 24.84
C ARG A 189 0.04 14.86 24.46
N GLU A 190 0.82 15.90 24.23
CA GLU A 190 0.33 17.16 23.68
C GLU A 190 0.24 17.08 22.15
N ILE A 191 -0.90 17.47 21.59
CA ILE A 191 -1.14 17.50 20.14
C ILE A 191 -1.72 18.86 19.80
N ASP A 192 -0.99 19.64 19.01
CA ASP A 192 -1.41 20.97 18.56
C ASP A 192 -1.87 21.88 19.73
N GLY A 193 -1.14 21.83 20.85
CA GLY A 193 -1.44 22.60 22.06
C GLY A 193 -2.51 22.01 22.98
N LYS A 194 -3.05 20.82 22.66
CA LYS A 194 -4.09 20.15 23.45
C LYS A 194 -3.55 18.91 24.14
N HIS A 195 -3.95 18.72 25.39
CA HIS A 195 -3.72 17.47 26.09
C HIS A 195 -4.57 16.36 25.47
N ALA A 196 -3.95 15.25 25.06
CA ALA A 196 -4.61 14.16 24.37
C ALA A 196 -4.32 12.81 25.03
N LEU A 197 -5.37 11.99 25.15
CA LEU A 197 -5.26 10.60 25.58
C LEU A 197 -5.17 9.70 24.35
N GLY A 198 -4.17 8.83 24.30
CA GLY A 198 -3.93 7.96 23.15
C GLY A 198 -4.43 6.55 23.38
N PHE A 199 -4.80 5.87 22.31
CA PHE A 199 -5.18 4.46 22.30
C PHE A 199 -4.69 3.79 21.02
N VAL A 200 -4.35 2.51 21.09
CA VAL A 200 -4.10 1.69 19.91
C VAL A 200 -5.38 0.95 19.50
N ALA A 201 -5.63 0.83 18.20
CA ALA A 201 -6.73 0.05 17.66
C ALA A 201 -6.29 -0.71 16.40
N ALA A 202 -6.98 -1.81 16.09
CA ALA A 202 -6.84 -2.44 14.78
C ALA A 202 -7.98 -2.00 13.85
N LEU A 203 -7.65 -1.32 12.76
CA LEU A 203 -8.59 -0.89 11.75
C LEU A 203 -8.27 -1.58 10.42
N HIS A 204 -9.22 -2.40 9.93
CA HIS A 204 -9.05 -3.21 8.71
C HIS A 204 -7.78 -4.09 8.74
N GLY A 205 -7.38 -4.57 9.93
CA GLY A 205 -6.17 -5.36 10.11
C GLY A 205 -4.88 -4.56 10.24
N HIS A 206 -4.94 -3.22 10.25
CA HIS A 206 -3.80 -2.34 10.48
C HIS A 206 -3.87 -1.70 11.86
N GLU A 207 -2.74 -1.61 12.54
CA GLU A 207 -2.63 -0.86 13.77
C GLU A 207 -2.76 0.65 13.51
N VAL A 208 -3.58 1.33 14.31
CA VAL A 208 -3.78 2.77 14.28
C VAL A 208 -3.72 3.36 15.68
N SER A 209 -3.01 4.48 15.82
CA SER A 209 -3.00 5.28 17.04
C SER A 209 -4.07 6.36 16.96
N ILE A 210 -4.97 6.41 17.94
CA ILE A 210 -6.06 7.38 18.01
C ILE A 210 -5.83 8.26 19.22
N TRP A 211 -5.89 9.57 19.02
CA TRP A 211 -5.69 10.55 20.06
C TRP A 211 -6.97 11.34 20.28
N VAL A 212 -7.41 11.37 21.53
CA VAL A 212 -8.72 11.86 21.94
C VAL A 212 -8.55 13.03 22.90
N ASP A 213 -9.34 14.07 22.69
CA ASP A 213 -9.47 15.17 23.64
C ASP A 213 -10.30 14.71 24.84
N PRO A 214 -9.78 14.76 26.08
CA PRO A 214 -10.49 14.25 27.26
C PRO A 214 -11.74 15.04 27.62
N GLU A 215 -11.85 16.31 27.22
CA GLU A 215 -13.02 17.14 27.52
C GLU A 215 -14.19 16.82 26.60
N THR A 216 -13.93 16.82 25.29
CA THR A 216 -14.96 16.55 24.28
C THR A 216 -15.18 15.06 24.05
N ARG A 217 -14.20 14.24 24.43
CA ARG A 217 -14.15 12.78 24.18
C ARG A 217 -14.19 12.44 22.70
N LEU A 218 -13.77 13.37 21.84
CA LEU A 218 -13.74 13.19 20.39
C LEU A 218 -12.30 13.02 19.91
N PRO A 219 -12.06 12.18 18.88
CA PRO A 219 -10.75 12.08 18.25
C PRO A 219 -10.30 13.42 17.68
N ILE A 220 -9.09 13.85 18.03
CA ILE A 220 -8.45 15.04 17.46
C ILE A 220 -7.35 14.68 16.46
N ARG A 221 -6.85 13.44 16.52
CA ARG A 221 -5.84 12.93 15.58
C ARG A 221 -5.90 11.42 15.45
N VAL A 222 -5.65 10.92 14.24
CA VAL A 222 -5.47 9.48 13.97
C VAL A 222 -4.20 9.30 13.16
N GLU A 223 -3.38 8.34 13.55
CA GLU A 223 -2.10 8.03 12.92
C GLU A 223 -2.07 6.55 12.55
N GLN A 224 -1.65 6.26 11.32
CA GLN A 224 -1.46 4.90 10.84
C GLN A 224 -0.08 4.81 10.21
N THR A 225 0.67 3.78 10.58
CA THR A 225 1.98 3.49 10.00
C THR A 225 1.96 2.10 9.38
N HIS A 226 2.38 1.99 8.14
CA HIS A 226 2.49 0.74 7.40
C HIS A 226 3.90 0.61 6.84
N LYS A 227 4.56 -0.51 7.09
CA LYS A 227 5.89 -0.81 6.55
C LYS A 227 5.76 -1.95 5.55
N GLU A 228 6.13 -1.71 4.30
CA GLU A 228 6.08 -2.72 3.25
C GLU A 228 7.22 -2.51 2.24
N GLY A 229 7.94 -3.59 1.90
CA GLY A 229 8.95 -3.56 0.85
C GLY A 229 10.10 -2.56 1.06
N GLY A 230 10.44 -2.25 2.32
CA GLY A 230 11.47 -1.25 2.66
C GLY A 230 10.98 0.20 2.65
N PHE A 231 9.70 0.44 2.40
CA PHE A 231 9.07 1.76 2.51
C PHE A 231 8.28 1.88 3.81
N THR A 232 8.27 3.07 4.39
CA THR A 232 7.37 3.43 5.49
C THR A 232 6.32 4.40 4.96
N MET A 233 5.06 3.98 5.01
CA MET A 233 3.89 4.78 4.66
C MET A 233 3.21 5.21 5.95
N GLU A 234 3.04 6.51 6.14
CA GLU A 234 2.33 7.06 7.27
C GLU A 234 1.11 7.83 6.78
N THR A 235 -0.02 7.66 7.45
CA THR A 235 -1.21 8.49 7.26
C THR A 235 -1.50 9.21 8.55
N VAL A 236 -1.44 10.54 8.51
CA VAL A 236 -1.78 11.41 9.63
C VAL A 236 -3.09 12.12 9.31
N THR A 237 -4.14 11.79 10.05
CA THR A 237 -5.42 12.47 10.00
C THR A 237 -5.53 13.48 11.15
N LYS A 238 -5.71 14.75 10.80
CA LYS A 238 -5.73 15.90 11.72
C LYS A 238 -6.83 16.90 11.34
N ASP A 239 -6.92 18.00 12.08
CA ASP A 239 -7.92 19.06 11.87
C ASP A 239 -9.36 18.50 11.90
N ILE A 240 -9.59 17.52 12.77
CA ILE A 240 -10.87 16.81 12.86
C ILE A 240 -11.90 17.73 13.51
N VAL A 241 -12.98 18.01 12.79
CA VAL A 241 -14.09 18.83 13.27
C VAL A 241 -15.39 18.06 13.06
N PHE A 242 -16.02 17.69 14.17
CA PHE A 242 -17.33 17.06 14.18
C PHE A 242 -18.45 18.11 14.19
N ASP A 243 -19.62 17.72 13.67
CA ASP A 243 -20.85 18.53 13.67
C ASP A 243 -20.74 19.92 13.03
N ARG A 244 -19.71 20.12 12.19
CA ARG A 244 -19.62 21.29 11.32
C ARG A 244 -20.80 21.28 10.35
N PRO A 245 -21.59 22.36 10.25
CA PRO A 245 -22.61 22.48 9.21
C PRO A 245 -21.95 22.38 7.83
N LEU A 246 -22.42 21.45 7.00
CA LEU A 246 -21.96 21.27 5.63
C LEU A 246 -23.09 21.60 4.67
N ASP A 247 -22.82 22.42 3.67
CA ASP A 247 -23.78 22.73 2.62
C ASP A 247 -23.97 21.52 1.70
N ASP A 248 -25.23 21.11 1.50
CA ASP A 248 -25.63 20.04 0.59
C ASP A 248 -25.11 20.26 -0.84
N SER A 249 -24.94 21.52 -1.26
CA SER A 249 -24.44 21.89 -2.58
C SER A 249 -23.02 21.36 -2.87
N LEU A 250 -22.19 21.18 -1.83
CA LEU A 250 -20.83 20.64 -1.95
C LEU A 250 -20.81 19.19 -2.41
N PHE A 251 -21.92 18.47 -2.23
CA PHE A 251 -22.06 17.04 -2.52
C PHE A 251 -22.89 16.77 -3.78
N ARG A 252 -23.18 17.80 -4.59
CA ARG A 252 -23.92 17.60 -5.84
C ARG A 252 -23.05 16.90 -6.88
N LEU A 253 -23.62 15.89 -7.52
CA LEU A 253 -23.05 15.22 -8.69
C LEU A 253 -23.44 15.96 -9.97
N THR A 254 -23.13 17.26 -10.02
CA THR A 254 -23.40 18.11 -11.17
C THR A 254 -22.09 18.74 -11.62
N ALA A 255 -21.77 18.55 -12.90
CA ALA A 255 -20.56 19.10 -13.49
C ALA A 255 -20.54 20.64 -13.34
N PRO A 256 -19.44 21.24 -12.88
CA PRO A 256 -19.35 22.70 -12.83
C PRO A 256 -19.40 23.30 -14.24
N ALA A 257 -19.95 24.52 -14.34
CA ALA A 257 -20.05 25.21 -15.62
C ALA A 257 -18.67 25.38 -16.29
N GLY A 258 -18.59 25.07 -17.58
CA GLY A 258 -17.36 25.19 -18.37
C GLY A 258 -16.40 24.00 -18.27
N TYR A 259 -16.74 22.96 -17.51
CA TYR A 259 -15.97 21.72 -17.46
C TYR A 259 -16.37 20.79 -18.61
N ARG A 260 -15.39 20.10 -19.18
CA ARG A 260 -15.57 19.18 -20.31
C ARG A 260 -15.49 17.73 -19.83
N ALA A 261 -16.18 16.82 -20.48
CA ALA A 261 -15.84 15.40 -20.35
C ALA A 261 -14.40 15.19 -20.85
N PRO A 262 -13.59 14.30 -20.24
CA PRO A 262 -12.25 14.01 -20.71
C PRO A 262 -12.26 13.63 -22.20
N LEU A 263 -11.33 14.21 -22.97
CA LEU A 263 -11.20 14.00 -24.42
C LEU A 263 -10.82 12.55 -24.78
N SER A 264 -10.31 11.78 -23.81
CA SER A 264 -10.00 10.38 -24.02
C SER A 264 -11.25 9.51 -23.80
N ASN A 265 -11.67 8.80 -24.84
CA ASN A 265 -12.63 7.68 -24.74
C ASN A 265 -12.11 6.52 -23.86
N THR A 266 -10.91 6.62 -23.30
CA THR A 266 -10.48 5.86 -22.13
C THR A 266 -10.91 6.62 -20.88
N PRO A 267 -12.02 6.22 -20.22
CA PRO A 267 -12.41 6.84 -18.96
C PRO A 267 -11.27 6.65 -17.96
N PHE A 268 -10.82 7.75 -17.34
CA PHE A 268 -9.83 7.73 -16.26
C PHE A 268 -10.55 7.30 -14.98
N LYS A 269 -11.14 6.11 -15.01
CA LYS A 269 -11.89 5.57 -13.90
C LYS A 269 -10.93 5.51 -12.72
N ILE A 270 -11.19 6.32 -11.69
CA ILE A 270 -10.88 5.94 -10.30
C ILE A 270 -11.70 4.68 -10.05
N THR A 271 -11.22 3.55 -10.56
CA THR A 271 -11.93 2.29 -10.45
C THR A 271 -11.57 1.69 -9.12
N PHE A 272 -12.30 2.09 -8.10
CA PHE A 272 -12.58 1.17 -7.01
C PHE A 272 -13.61 0.18 -7.60
N LEU A 273 -13.12 -0.88 -8.25
CA LEU A 273 -13.89 -1.88 -9.00
C LEU A 273 -14.78 -2.73 -8.08
N ALA A 274 -15.77 -2.17 -7.41
CA ALA A 274 -16.92 -2.98 -7.06
C ALA A 274 -17.97 -2.70 -8.13
N GLY A 275 -18.52 -3.72 -8.77
CA GLY A 275 -19.63 -3.57 -9.74
C GLY A 275 -19.32 -3.75 -11.23
N SER A 276 -18.06 -3.83 -11.67
CA SER A 276 -17.78 -4.32 -13.03
C SER A 276 -18.12 -5.81 -13.07
N LYS A 277 -19.21 -6.17 -13.76
CA LYS A 277 -19.50 -7.57 -14.07
C LYS A 277 -18.27 -8.13 -14.82
N LEU A 278 -17.61 -9.12 -14.22
CA LEU A 278 -16.49 -9.82 -14.86
C LEU A 278 -16.91 -10.27 -16.25
N LEU A 279 -16.03 -10.09 -17.24
CA LEU A 279 -16.25 -10.70 -18.54
C LEU A 279 -16.40 -12.23 -18.38
N PRO A 280 -17.19 -12.88 -19.24
CA PRO A 280 -17.21 -14.33 -19.27
C PRO A 280 -15.80 -14.86 -19.51
N ALA A 281 -15.49 -16.03 -18.94
CA ALA A 281 -14.24 -16.70 -19.28
C ALA A 281 -14.24 -17.03 -20.79
N PRO A 282 -13.08 -16.99 -21.46
CA PRO A 282 -12.98 -17.45 -22.85
C PRO A 282 -13.48 -18.89 -23.00
N ASP A 283 -14.09 -19.20 -24.13
CA ASP A 283 -14.49 -20.59 -24.43
C ASP A 283 -13.27 -21.49 -24.71
N ASP A 284 -12.16 -20.90 -25.16
CA ASP A 284 -10.89 -21.60 -25.36
C ASP A 284 -10.29 -22.03 -24.00
N PRO A 285 -10.16 -23.35 -23.73
CA PRO A 285 -9.62 -23.85 -22.48
C PRO A 285 -8.18 -23.38 -22.20
N SER A 286 -7.38 -23.20 -23.25
CA SER A 286 -5.98 -22.75 -23.13
C SER A 286 -5.87 -21.31 -22.63
N LEU A 287 -6.90 -20.48 -22.87
CA LEU A 287 -7.00 -19.12 -22.39
C LEU A 287 -7.77 -19.02 -21.06
N ALA A 288 -8.72 -19.92 -20.82
CA ALA A 288 -9.53 -19.94 -19.60
C ALA A 288 -8.76 -20.49 -18.38
N ALA A 289 -7.87 -21.46 -18.60
CA ALA A 289 -7.08 -22.11 -17.57
C ALA A 289 -5.63 -22.36 -18.06
N PRO A 290 -4.88 -21.31 -18.42
CA PRO A 290 -3.53 -21.47 -18.95
C PRO A 290 -2.60 -22.13 -17.92
N GLN A 291 -1.66 -22.93 -18.40
CA GLN A 291 -0.65 -23.54 -17.55
C GLN A 291 0.41 -22.50 -17.12
N VAL A 292 0.84 -22.54 -15.87
CA VAL A 292 1.90 -21.68 -15.34
C VAL A 292 3.21 -22.45 -15.34
N THR A 293 4.21 -21.98 -16.07
CA THR A 293 5.51 -22.65 -16.16
C THR A 293 6.59 -21.74 -15.58
N PRO A 294 7.16 -22.08 -14.41
CA PRO A 294 8.23 -21.29 -13.79
C PRO A 294 9.37 -20.99 -14.78
N LEU A 295 9.94 -19.78 -14.68
CA LEU A 295 10.96 -19.24 -15.59
C LEU A 295 10.55 -19.11 -17.07
N SER A 296 9.35 -19.54 -17.48
CA SER A 296 8.87 -19.46 -18.86
C SER A 296 7.73 -18.46 -19.02
N GLY A 297 6.67 -18.55 -18.21
CA GLY A 297 5.50 -17.67 -18.30
C GLY A 297 4.17 -18.41 -18.05
N ILE A 298 3.11 -17.99 -18.75
CA ILE A 298 1.74 -18.49 -18.57
C ILE A 298 1.07 -18.78 -19.91
N GLY A 299 0.71 -20.04 -20.16
CA GLY A 299 0.17 -20.49 -21.44
C GLY A 299 1.12 -20.16 -22.59
N THR A 300 0.62 -19.43 -23.59
CA THR A 300 1.43 -18.95 -24.72
C THR A 300 2.21 -17.67 -24.43
N ALA A 301 1.92 -16.98 -23.32
CA ALA A 301 2.61 -15.76 -22.92
C ALA A 301 3.92 -16.09 -22.21
N GLN A 302 5.04 -15.68 -22.81
CA GLN A 302 6.38 -15.95 -22.28
C GLN A 302 7.04 -14.68 -21.73
N PHE A 303 7.91 -14.84 -20.73
CA PHE A 303 8.71 -13.74 -20.21
C PHE A 303 9.55 -13.08 -21.33
N GLY A 304 9.71 -11.76 -21.22
CA GLY A 304 10.37 -10.93 -22.24
C GLY A 304 9.49 -10.54 -23.43
N MET A 305 8.31 -11.16 -23.61
CA MET A 305 7.36 -10.71 -24.64
C MET A 305 6.91 -9.27 -24.36
N THR A 306 6.83 -8.47 -25.42
CA THR A 306 6.27 -7.12 -25.38
C THR A 306 4.76 -7.17 -25.06
N LYS A 307 4.23 -6.05 -24.57
CA LYS A 307 2.80 -5.89 -24.32
C LYS A 307 1.99 -6.20 -25.58
N GLU A 308 2.41 -5.71 -26.73
CA GLU A 308 1.74 -5.88 -28.02
C GLU A 308 1.69 -7.34 -28.45
N GLN A 309 2.76 -8.10 -28.22
CA GLN A 309 2.78 -9.55 -28.46
C GLN A 309 1.79 -10.28 -27.54
N ILE A 310 1.75 -9.92 -26.25
CA ILE A 310 0.81 -10.52 -25.30
C ILE A 310 -0.65 -10.22 -25.68
N LEU A 311 -0.96 -8.99 -26.08
CA LEU A 311 -2.31 -8.62 -26.52
C LEU A 311 -2.76 -9.41 -27.76
N LYS A 312 -1.85 -9.75 -28.67
CA LYS A 312 -2.15 -10.62 -29.83
C LYS A 312 -2.45 -12.06 -29.41
N LEU A 313 -1.76 -12.58 -28.39
CA LEU A 313 -1.89 -13.96 -27.94
C LEU A 313 -3.08 -14.17 -26.99
N LEU A 314 -3.25 -13.29 -26.01
CA LEU A 314 -4.25 -13.44 -24.94
C LEU A 314 -5.51 -12.61 -25.17
N GLY A 315 -5.48 -11.70 -26.15
CA GLY A 315 -6.55 -10.74 -26.42
C GLY A 315 -6.49 -9.51 -25.51
N LYS A 316 -7.58 -8.74 -25.51
CA LYS A 316 -7.70 -7.54 -24.69
C LYS A 316 -7.85 -7.91 -23.19
N PRO A 317 -7.10 -7.29 -22.26
CA PRO A 317 -7.28 -7.50 -20.83
C PRO A 317 -8.58 -6.86 -20.34
N ASP A 318 -9.06 -7.30 -19.18
CA ASP A 318 -10.18 -6.66 -18.49
C ASP A 318 -9.79 -5.23 -18.07
N ARG A 319 -8.53 -5.04 -17.69
CA ARG A 319 -7.99 -3.73 -17.29
C ARG A 319 -6.51 -3.60 -17.62
N GLU A 320 -6.12 -2.37 -17.92
CA GLU A 320 -4.73 -1.94 -17.97
C GLU A 320 -4.52 -0.79 -16.99
N PHE A 321 -3.38 -0.77 -16.29
CA PHE A 321 -2.98 0.34 -15.43
C PHE A 321 -1.46 0.41 -15.28
N ILE A 322 -0.95 1.56 -14.85
CA ILE A 322 0.47 1.78 -14.60
C ILE A 322 0.68 1.92 -13.09
N HIS A 323 1.68 1.24 -12.55
CA HIS A 323 2.13 1.40 -11.17
C HIS A 323 3.65 1.50 -11.12
N GLY A 324 4.15 2.63 -10.62
CA GLY A 324 5.57 2.96 -10.72
C GLY A 324 6.03 3.00 -12.18
N ARG A 325 7.07 2.23 -12.50
CA ARG A 325 7.60 2.09 -13.86
C ARG A 325 6.98 0.93 -14.65
N SER A 326 6.11 0.15 -14.04
CA SER A 326 5.57 -1.07 -14.63
C SER A 326 4.17 -0.86 -15.18
N THR A 327 3.89 -1.47 -16.32
CA THR A 327 2.54 -1.57 -16.86
C THR A 327 1.93 -2.90 -16.43
N TYR A 328 0.67 -2.91 -16.00
CA TYR A 328 -0.04 -4.09 -15.57
C TYR A 328 -1.22 -4.36 -16.49
N LEU A 329 -1.35 -5.62 -16.94
CA LEU A 329 -2.54 -6.12 -17.62
C LEU A 329 -3.25 -7.09 -16.69
N SER A 330 -4.46 -6.73 -16.26
CA SER A 330 -5.30 -7.59 -15.42
C SER A 330 -6.30 -8.34 -16.29
N TYR A 331 -6.23 -9.66 -16.24
CA TYR A 331 -7.22 -10.58 -16.81
C TYR A 331 -8.09 -11.11 -15.68
N SER A 332 -8.73 -10.21 -14.93
CA SER A 332 -9.54 -10.55 -13.75
C SER A 332 -10.68 -11.52 -14.07
N SER A 333 -11.19 -11.55 -15.31
CA SER A 333 -12.16 -12.55 -15.78
C SER A 333 -11.60 -13.98 -15.85
N ARG A 334 -10.27 -14.12 -15.85
CA ARG A 334 -9.51 -15.37 -15.95
C ARG A 334 -8.65 -15.66 -14.71
N GLY A 335 -8.53 -14.69 -13.81
CA GLY A 335 -7.89 -14.85 -12.50
C GLY A 335 -6.38 -14.62 -12.47
N PHE A 336 -5.80 -13.89 -13.43
CA PHE A 336 -4.36 -13.60 -13.39
C PHE A 336 -4.03 -12.17 -13.84
N GLU A 337 -2.85 -11.72 -13.44
CA GLU A 337 -2.28 -10.41 -13.77
C GLU A 337 -0.86 -10.56 -14.30
N LEU A 338 -0.50 -9.66 -15.21
CA LEU A 338 0.79 -9.62 -15.88
C LEU A 338 1.43 -8.26 -15.64
N ALA A 339 2.70 -8.24 -15.22
CA ALA A 339 3.48 -7.00 -15.10
C ALA A 339 4.55 -6.91 -16.19
N PHE A 340 4.72 -5.71 -16.73
CA PHE A 340 5.63 -5.41 -17.82
C PHE A 340 6.61 -4.31 -17.40
N LEU A 341 7.88 -4.56 -17.67
CA LEU A 341 8.95 -3.57 -17.51
C LEU A 341 9.15 -2.78 -18.81
N PRO A 342 9.49 -1.48 -18.71
CA PRO A 342 9.60 -0.58 -19.87
C PRO A 342 10.84 -0.92 -20.73
N PRO A 343 10.87 -0.50 -22.01
CA PRO A 343 11.95 -0.83 -22.95
C PRO A 343 13.37 -0.46 -22.50
N ASP A 344 13.49 0.59 -21.69
CA ASP A 344 14.76 1.06 -21.14
C ASP A 344 15.25 0.23 -19.94
N HIS A 345 14.49 -0.79 -19.52
CA HIS A 345 14.88 -1.73 -18.49
C HIS A 345 15.64 -2.93 -19.10
N PRO A 346 16.73 -3.43 -18.47
CA PRO A 346 17.48 -4.60 -18.95
C PRO A 346 16.68 -5.92 -19.04
N ARG A 347 15.49 -5.94 -18.43
CA ARG A 347 14.53 -7.06 -18.40
C ARG A 347 13.15 -6.63 -18.94
N HIS A 348 13.13 -5.78 -19.96
CA HIS A 348 11.90 -5.25 -20.54
C HIS A 348 10.96 -6.34 -21.05
N GLY A 349 9.67 -6.01 -21.17
CA GLY A 349 8.62 -6.95 -21.53
C GLY A 349 7.98 -7.62 -20.30
N LEU A 350 7.28 -8.72 -20.52
CA LEU A 350 6.61 -9.48 -19.46
C LEU A 350 7.66 -9.95 -18.44
N SER A 351 7.51 -9.52 -17.19
CA SER A 351 8.49 -9.77 -16.14
C SER A 351 7.93 -10.53 -14.93
N HIS A 352 6.61 -10.50 -14.74
CA HIS A 352 5.94 -11.12 -13.60
C HIS A 352 4.55 -11.61 -14.00
N VAL A 353 4.15 -12.76 -13.46
CA VAL A 353 2.79 -13.30 -13.54
C VAL A 353 2.29 -13.60 -12.14
N ALA A 354 1.09 -13.13 -11.81
CA ALA A 354 0.39 -13.46 -10.57
C ALA A 354 -0.94 -14.14 -10.88
N CYS A 355 -1.16 -15.34 -10.33
CA CYS A 355 -2.43 -16.06 -10.39
C CYS A 355 -3.15 -15.92 -9.06
N LEU A 356 -4.40 -15.49 -9.09
CA LEU A 356 -5.11 -14.93 -7.95
C LEU A 356 -6.40 -15.71 -7.67
N ASN A 357 -6.73 -15.86 -6.37
CA ASN A 357 -8.04 -16.32 -5.95
C ASN A 357 -9.04 -15.15 -5.86
N GLU A 358 -10.31 -15.46 -5.58
CA GLU A 358 -11.38 -14.46 -5.42
C GLU A 358 -11.17 -13.52 -4.20
N GLN A 359 -10.19 -13.82 -3.35
CA GLN A 359 -9.88 -13.07 -2.12
C GLN A 359 -8.68 -12.13 -2.28
N ALA A 360 -8.08 -12.01 -3.48
CA ALA A 360 -6.86 -11.24 -3.72
C ALA A 360 -6.99 -9.71 -3.56
N GLY A 361 -8.13 -9.21 -3.08
CA GLY A 361 -8.23 -7.84 -2.54
C GLY A 361 -9.67 -7.35 -2.41
N PRO A 362 -9.96 -6.46 -1.44
CA PRO A 362 -11.31 -5.93 -1.20
C PRO A 362 -11.83 -4.98 -2.29
N ILE A 363 -11.04 -4.73 -3.34
CA ILE A 363 -11.25 -3.62 -4.27
C ILE A 363 -11.75 -4.07 -5.66
N GLN A 364 -11.60 -5.35 -6.05
CA GLN A 364 -11.94 -5.82 -7.40
C GLN A 364 -12.50 -7.25 -7.43
N PRO A 365 -13.65 -7.54 -8.08
CA PRO A 365 -14.05 -8.91 -8.35
C PRO A 365 -13.05 -9.52 -9.32
N ILE A 366 -12.45 -10.62 -8.91
CA ILE A 366 -11.56 -11.44 -9.74
C ILE A 366 -12.12 -12.86 -9.74
N ARG A 367 -12.15 -13.50 -10.91
CA ARG A 367 -12.47 -14.93 -10.99
C ARG A 367 -11.32 -15.71 -10.39
N LYS A 368 -11.60 -16.77 -9.65
CA LYS A 368 -10.55 -17.73 -9.27
C LYS A 368 -9.79 -18.19 -10.51
N PHE A 369 -8.46 -18.12 -10.47
CA PHE A 369 -7.63 -18.77 -11.48
C PHE A 369 -7.88 -20.28 -11.50
N ASN A 370 -8.19 -20.81 -12.68
CA ASN A 370 -8.50 -22.24 -12.88
C ASN A 370 -7.34 -23.04 -13.49
N GLY A 371 -6.26 -22.37 -13.89
CA GLY A 371 -5.05 -23.03 -14.37
C GLY A 371 -4.25 -23.71 -13.25
N LYS A 372 -3.18 -24.37 -13.65
CA LYS A 372 -2.26 -25.08 -12.74
C LYS A 372 -0.82 -24.84 -13.21
N THR A 373 0.13 -25.07 -12.32
CA THR A 373 1.53 -25.09 -12.70
C THR A 373 1.88 -26.29 -13.57
N ASP A 374 3.08 -26.28 -14.15
CA ASP A 374 3.70 -27.42 -14.85
C ASP A 374 3.77 -28.71 -14.02
N LYS A 375 3.79 -28.60 -12.69
CA LYS A 375 3.70 -29.74 -11.76
C LYS A 375 2.32 -29.98 -11.16
N GLY A 376 1.27 -29.39 -11.76
CA GLY A 376 -0.12 -29.66 -11.40
C GLY A 376 -0.62 -28.96 -10.12
N ILE A 377 0.12 -27.98 -9.59
CA ILE A 377 -0.30 -27.20 -8.43
C ILE A 377 -1.24 -26.08 -8.87
N GLY A 378 -2.41 -25.98 -8.26
CA GLY A 378 -3.38 -24.91 -8.52
C GLY A 378 -3.82 -24.23 -7.23
N LEU A 379 -4.65 -23.19 -7.36
CA LEU A 379 -5.22 -22.51 -6.20
C LEU A 379 -6.10 -23.47 -5.37
N GLY A 380 -5.81 -23.54 -4.07
CA GLY A 380 -6.42 -24.46 -3.10
C GLY A 380 -5.58 -25.69 -2.77
N ALA A 381 -4.41 -25.90 -3.40
CA ALA A 381 -3.47 -26.95 -2.99
C ALA A 381 -2.95 -26.70 -1.57
N SER A 382 -2.62 -27.77 -0.83
CA SER A 382 -1.99 -27.66 0.49
C SER A 382 -0.49 -27.39 0.40
N GLN A 383 0.12 -26.91 1.49
CA GLN A 383 1.58 -26.77 1.55
C GLN A 383 2.28 -28.11 1.32
N ALA A 384 1.70 -29.21 1.84
CA ALA A 384 2.20 -30.56 1.62
C ALA A 384 2.17 -30.96 0.13
N ASP A 385 1.11 -30.61 -0.60
CA ASP A 385 1.04 -30.86 -2.05
C ASP A 385 2.14 -30.11 -2.81
N VAL A 386 2.39 -28.86 -2.44
CA VAL A 386 3.44 -28.05 -3.06
C VAL A 386 4.83 -28.62 -2.78
N ILE A 387 5.13 -28.96 -1.53
CA ILE A 387 6.41 -29.57 -1.15
C ILE A 387 6.60 -30.92 -1.84
N LYS A 388 5.53 -31.71 -1.99
CA LYS A 388 5.57 -32.98 -2.74
C LYS A 388 5.91 -32.77 -4.22
N ALA A 389 5.40 -31.70 -4.84
CA ALA A 389 5.62 -31.42 -6.25
C ALA A 389 6.98 -30.76 -6.53
N TYR A 390 7.38 -29.78 -5.71
CA TYR A 390 8.55 -28.94 -5.96
C TYR A 390 9.75 -29.26 -5.06
N GLY A 391 9.58 -30.11 -4.05
CA GLY A 391 10.60 -30.37 -3.04
C GLY A 391 10.56 -29.34 -1.91
N PRO A 392 11.55 -29.40 -1.00
CA PRO A 392 11.67 -28.39 0.06
C PRO A 392 11.87 -26.99 -0.56
N PRO A 393 11.22 -25.94 -0.03
CA PRO A 393 11.42 -24.58 -0.51
C PRO A 393 12.81 -24.05 -0.13
N ASP A 394 13.30 -23.05 -0.86
CA ASP A 394 14.55 -22.36 -0.52
C ASP A 394 14.38 -21.55 0.77
N GLU A 395 13.20 -20.96 0.94
CA GLU A 395 12.75 -20.31 2.17
C GLU A 395 11.34 -20.79 2.50
N ALA A 396 11.21 -21.52 3.62
CA ALA A 396 9.90 -21.77 4.22
C ALA A 396 9.53 -20.51 4.99
N GLY A 397 8.53 -19.76 4.53
CA GLY A 397 8.15 -18.52 5.18
C GLY A 397 7.88 -18.74 6.66
N ALA A 398 8.58 -17.96 7.49
CA ALA A 398 7.99 -17.62 8.77
C ALA A 398 6.59 -17.04 8.48
N PRO A 399 5.57 -17.30 9.33
CA PRO A 399 4.34 -16.52 9.25
C PRO A 399 4.75 -15.05 9.15
N ARG A 400 4.10 -14.26 8.28
CA ARG A 400 4.37 -12.81 8.23
C ARG A 400 4.06 -12.24 9.62
N LYS A 401 5.07 -12.25 10.50
CA LYS A 401 5.11 -11.41 11.67
C LYS A 401 5.13 -10.01 11.09
N ASN A 402 4.37 -9.10 11.68
CA ASN A 402 4.67 -7.69 11.50
C ASN A 402 6.14 -7.54 11.91
N GLU A 403 7.08 -7.50 10.96
CA GLU A 403 8.47 -7.13 11.23
C GLU A 403 8.48 -5.62 11.50
N VAL A 404 7.90 -5.24 12.62
CA VAL A 404 8.39 -4.11 13.39
C VAL A 404 9.71 -4.61 13.95
N LEU A 405 10.82 -4.25 13.29
CA LEU A 405 12.18 -4.52 13.77
C LEU A 405 12.29 -4.08 15.25
N GLY A 406 12.32 -5.05 16.17
CA GLY A 406 12.85 -4.87 17.52
C GLY A 406 11.92 -5.11 18.71
N GLU A 407 10.64 -5.43 18.53
CA GLU A 407 9.75 -5.72 19.67
C GLU A 407 9.40 -7.22 19.75
N GLU A 408 9.47 -7.77 20.97
CA GLU A 408 8.98 -9.11 21.24
C GLU A 408 7.46 -9.15 21.02
N PRO A 409 6.92 -10.25 20.45
CA PRO A 409 5.50 -10.33 20.11
C PRO A 409 4.62 -10.19 21.37
N HIS A 410 3.60 -9.33 21.28
CA HIS A 410 2.53 -9.30 22.28
C HIS A 410 1.85 -10.69 22.32
N PRO A 411 1.62 -11.29 23.50
CA PRO A 411 1.14 -12.67 23.66
C PRO A 411 -0.30 -12.92 23.17
N THR A 412 -0.94 -11.92 22.55
CA THR A 412 -2.32 -11.97 22.05
C THR A 412 -2.43 -11.92 20.52
N GLU A 413 -1.32 -11.74 19.78
CA GLU A 413 -1.35 -11.85 18.32
C GLU A 413 -1.50 -13.33 17.91
N THR A 414 -2.68 -13.68 17.42
CA THR A 414 -2.86 -14.96 16.72
C THR A 414 -2.01 -14.88 15.45
N PRO A 415 -1.10 -15.83 15.17
CA PRO A 415 -0.29 -15.80 13.96
C PRO A 415 -1.21 -15.61 12.75
N MET A 416 -0.93 -14.60 11.92
CA MET A 416 -1.62 -14.44 10.65
C MET A 416 -1.52 -15.78 9.91
N ASP A 417 -2.66 -16.35 9.48
CA ASP A 417 -2.75 -17.62 8.72
C ASP A 417 -2.08 -17.57 7.33
N HIS A 418 -1.27 -16.53 7.08
CA HIS A 418 -0.57 -16.27 5.83
C HIS A 418 0.88 -16.76 5.92
N VAL A 419 1.22 -17.69 5.03
CA VAL A 419 2.57 -18.21 4.86
C VAL A 419 2.95 -18.06 3.40
N THR A 420 4.17 -17.64 3.10
CA THR A 420 4.71 -17.65 1.74
C THR A 420 5.81 -18.71 1.69
N ILE A 421 5.90 -19.51 0.63
CA ILE A 421 7.08 -20.34 0.38
C ILE A 421 7.67 -20.01 -0.98
N ASP A 422 8.98 -19.90 -1.02
CA ASP A 422 9.72 -19.43 -2.18
C ASP A 422 10.64 -20.52 -2.74
N TYR A 423 10.60 -20.67 -4.06
CA TYR A 423 11.51 -21.45 -4.87
C TYR A 423 12.29 -20.47 -5.76
N LYS A 424 13.28 -19.81 -5.18
CA LYS A 424 14.10 -18.75 -5.80
C LYS A 424 14.77 -19.23 -7.08
N GLY A 425 15.26 -20.48 -7.09
CA GLY A 425 15.86 -21.08 -8.29
C GLY A 425 14.89 -21.25 -9.46
N LEU A 426 13.59 -21.25 -9.18
CA LEU A 426 12.52 -21.36 -10.18
C LEU A 426 11.81 -20.02 -10.42
N GLY A 427 12.18 -18.95 -9.70
CA GLY A 427 11.44 -17.70 -9.69
C GLY A 427 9.96 -17.93 -9.40
N LEU A 428 9.64 -18.80 -8.45
CA LEU A 428 8.28 -19.26 -8.15
C LEU A 428 7.98 -19.07 -6.66
N SER A 429 6.82 -18.51 -6.34
CA SER A 429 6.33 -18.41 -4.97
C SER A 429 4.87 -18.82 -4.85
N PHE A 430 4.54 -19.36 -3.68
CA PHE A 430 3.18 -19.71 -3.29
C PHE A 430 2.82 -18.99 -2.00
N ASP A 431 1.73 -18.23 -2.02
CA ASP A 431 1.15 -17.68 -0.81
C ASP A 431 -0.01 -18.55 -0.35
N PHE A 432 -0.01 -18.90 0.93
CA PHE A 432 -1.00 -19.72 1.60
C PHE A 432 -1.87 -18.85 2.50
N PHE A 433 -3.14 -19.22 2.60
CA PHE A 433 -4.04 -18.78 3.66
C PHE A 433 -4.70 -20.03 4.23
N LYS A 434 -4.54 -20.30 5.53
CA LYS A 434 -5.09 -21.52 6.18
C LYS A 434 -4.68 -22.81 5.47
N ASP A 435 -3.38 -22.97 5.17
CA ASP A 435 -2.82 -24.12 4.43
C ASP A 435 -3.45 -24.35 3.03
N LYS A 436 -3.89 -23.27 2.37
CA LYS A 436 -4.38 -23.33 0.99
C LYS A 436 -3.70 -22.27 0.15
N VAL A 437 -3.11 -22.69 -0.97
CA VAL A 437 -2.56 -21.77 -1.97
C VAL A 437 -3.67 -20.81 -2.40
N HIS A 438 -3.47 -19.53 -2.15
CA HIS A 438 -4.39 -18.47 -2.55
C HIS A 438 -3.79 -17.55 -3.62
N ARG A 439 -2.46 -17.58 -3.79
CA ARG A 439 -1.75 -16.93 -4.89
C ARG A 439 -0.55 -17.76 -5.34
N ILE A 440 -0.32 -17.77 -6.65
CA ILE A 440 0.88 -18.32 -7.28
C ILE A 440 1.54 -17.17 -8.03
N SER A 441 2.83 -16.93 -7.81
CA SER A 441 3.57 -15.92 -8.55
C SER A 441 4.78 -16.53 -9.23
N ILE A 442 5.05 -16.11 -10.46
CA ILE A 442 6.31 -16.43 -11.15
C ILE A 442 6.97 -15.16 -11.68
N ASP A 443 8.29 -15.14 -11.62
CA ASP A 443 9.14 -14.05 -12.07
C ASP A 443 10.01 -14.48 -13.26
N ALA A 444 10.28 -13.52 -14.14
CA ALA A 444 11.26 -13.71 -15.20
C ALA A 444 12.62 -14.07 -14.59
N PRO A 445 13.37 -15.00 -15.23
CA PRO A 445 14.71 -15.35 -14.76
C PRO A 445 15.55 -14.08 -14.58
N GLY A 446 16.29 -13.99 -13.47
CA GLY A 446 17.34 -13.00 -13.33
C GLY A 446 18.36 -13.17 -14.47
N GLN A 447 19.14 -12.12 -14.78
CA GLN A 447 20.34 -12.34 -15.60
C GLN A 447 21.11 -13.49 -14.97
N ALA A 448 21.38 -14.54 -15.77
CA ALA A 448 22.30 -15.59 -15.35
C ALA A 448 23.59 -14.89 -14.88
N PRO A 449 24.18 -15.28 -13.72
CA PRO A 449 25.48 -14.75 -13.36
C PRO A 449 26.40 -14.97 -14.56
N ALA A 450 27.11 -13.93 -14.98
CA ALA A 450 28.10 -14.03 -16.04
C ALA A 450 28.96 -15.26 -15.76
N ALA A 451 29.02 -16.18 -16.72
CA ALA A 451 29.84 -17.38 -16.60
C ALA A 451 31.24 -16.94 -16.18
N LYS A 452 31.71 -17.44 -15.03
CA LYS A 452 33.04 -17.14 -14.50
C LYS A 452 34.13 -17.68 -15.39
#